data_AF-M1WB69-F1
#
_entry.id   AF-M1WB69-F1
#
_cell.length_a   1.000
_cell.length_b   1.000
_cell.length_c   1.000
_cell.angle_alpha   90.00
_cell.angle_beta   90.00
_cell.angle_gamma   90.00
#
_symmetry.space_group_name_H-M   'P 1'
#
loop_
_entity.id
_entity.type
_entity.pdbx_description
1 polymer ?
#
loop_
_entity_poly.entity_id
_entity_poly.type
_entity_poly.pdbx_seq_one_letter_code
_entity_poly.pdbx_strand_id
1 'polypeptide(L)'
;MASFSNGIDVDFSSMWAKIPTLNVGCDWMAWKEDVSTALAVAGFGDLREGKRNAKYEEREGLSADKAFRKKEKWLSRQDVACCFILQRCGTEARSMLEKPGRNEAPIKTEVAVYMNLLEKHYHPKESSVYMNTLIDRLYFAFFNTRLDDCEDVHEYGLKLEKARNDLEALDKSLFIPEPMLIARFLDGLRHNPSFDIFLTSFGMSNSLITIRNATGDITTPGVTFLKTLRAATDAELRFKLNAPTTSPSRRAICSVFCHHCRAPGHKTDDCFIKYPEKRKFHKKKRAQRKGLKAGLGGMAAQQPLPEAGSQDPVYCIGPVWTGELGP
;
A
#
# COMPACT_ATOMS: atom_id res chain seq x y z
N MET A 1 16.96 13.31 -34.95
CA MET A 1 16.68 13.79 -33.59
C MET A 1 16.26 15.24 -33.69
N ALA A 2 14.95 15.51 -33.62
CA ALA A 2 14.43 16.87 -33.67
C ALA A 2 14.07 17.31 -32.25
N SER A 3 14.84 18.23 -31.69
CA SER A 3 14.55 18.85 -30.41
C SER A 3 13.36 19.80 -30.55
N PHE A 4 12.27 19.50 -29.84
CA PHE A 4 11.17 20.44 -29.64
C PHE A 4 11.41 21.21 -28.35
N SER A 5 11.87 22.46 -28.48
CA SER A 5 11.90 23.40 -27.36
C SER A 5 10.52 24.05 -27.23
N ASN A 6 9.82 23.78 -26.15
CA ASN A 6 8.96 24.75 -25.46
C ASN A 6 8.79 24.27 -24.02
N GLY A 7 9.32 25.06 -23.10
CA GLY A 7 9.53 24.72 -21.70
C GLY A 7 8.26 24.32 -20.96
N ILE A 8 8.15 23.03 -20.68
CA ILE A 8 8.16 22.46 -19.33
C ILE A 8 9.08 21.23 -19.49
N ASP A 9 10.25 21.21 -18.85
CA ASP A 9 11.10 20.00 -18.76
C ASP A 9 10.43 18.99 -17.82
N VAL A 10 9.22 18.53 -18.17
CA VAL A 10 8.81 17.20 -17.76
C VAL A 10 9.74 16.30 -18.56
N ASP A 11 10.69 15.66 -17.90
CA ASP A 11 11.54 14.66 -18.55
C ASP A 11 10.61 13.57 -19.10
N PHE A 12 10.26 13.74 -20.37
CA PHE A 12 9.35 12.91 -21.12
C PHE A 12 9.81 11.46 -21.09
N SER A 13 11.13 11.25 -21.13
CA SER A 13 11.73 9.93 -21.02
C SER A 13 11.45 9.30 -19.65
N SER A 14 11.58 10.07 -18.56
CA SER A 14 11.29 9.59 -17.21
C SER A 14 9.83 9.21 -16.98
N MET A 15 8.89 9.94 -17.59
CA MET A 15 7.46 9.66 -17.45
C MET A 15 7.09 8.37 -18.17
N TRP A 16 7.53 8.20 -19.42
CA TRP A 16 7.31 6.96 -20.16
C TRP A 16 7.99 5.76 -19.50
N ALA A 17 9.19 5.95 -18.92
CA ALA A 17 9.92 4.88 -18.23
C ALA A 17 9.16 4.27 -17.06
N LYS A 18 8.34 5.06 -16.36
CA LYS A 18 7.54 4.62 -15.20
C LYS A 18 6.32 3.79 -15.59
N ILE A 19 5.85 3.92 -16.83
CA ILE A 19 4.69 3.15 -17.30
C ILE A 19 5.11 1.68 -17.44
N PRO A 20 4.43 0.76 -16.75
CA PRO A 20 4.74 -0.67 -16.85
C PRO A 20 4.47 -1.18 -18.27
N THR A 21 5.20 -2.22 -18.67
CA THR A 21 4.97 -2.89 -19.95
C THR A 21 3.66 -3.65 -19.90
N LEU A 22 2.77 -3.43 -20.87
CA LEU A 22 1.49 -4.11 -21.02
C LEU A 22 1.71 -5.58 -21.35
N ASN A 23 1.41 -6.43 -20.38
CA ASN A 23 1.37 -7.88 -20.51
C ASN A 23 0.02 -8.40 -20.01
N VAL A 24 -0.22 -9.68 -20.23
CA VAL A 24 -1.43 -10.34 -19.73
C VAL A 24 -1.54 -10.16 -18.21
N GLY A 25 -2.72 -9.70 -17.77
CA GLY A 25 -3.01 -9.35 -16.39
C GLY A 25 -2.51 -7.98 -15.95
N CYS A 26 -1.83 -7.16 -16.75
CA CYS A 26 -1.58 -5.76 -16.33
C CYS A 26 -2.90 -5.02 -16.09
N ASP A 27 -2.97 -4.13 -15.11
CA ASP A 27 -4.17 -3.31 -14.93
C ASP A 27 -4.38 -2.42 -16.16
N TRP A 28 -5.28 -2.87 -17.04
CA TRP A 28 -5.55 -2.21 -18.31
C TRP A 28 -6.04 -0.78 -18.11
N MET A 29 -6.85 -0.52 -17.09
CA MET A 29 -7.44 0.79 -16.88
C MET A 29 -6.37 1.79 -16.45
N ALA A 30 -5.55 1.40 -15.47
CA ALA A 30 -4.41 2.22 -15.03
C ALA A 30 -3.41 2.44 -16.18
N TRP A 31 -3.06 1.38 -16.91
CA TRP A 31 -2.13 1.48 -18.04
C TRP A 31 -2.66 2.39 -19.16
N LYS A 32 -3.95 2.25 -19.53
CA LYS A 32 -4.60 3.08 -20.55
C LYS A 32 -4.60 4.55 -20.15
N GLU A 33 -4.85 4.86 -18.88
CA GLU A 33 -4.83 6.22 -18.35
C GLU A 33 -3.41 6.80 -18.37
N ASP A 34 -2.41 6.05 -17.88
CA ASP A 34 -1.01 6.46 -17.86
C ASP A 34 -0.48 6.76 -19.27
N VAL A 35 -0.72 5.86 -20.23
CA VAL A 35 -0.32 6.06 -21.63
C VAL A 35 -1.06 7.24 -22.25
N SER A 36 -2.35 7.39 -21.97
CA SER A 36 -3.14 8.52 -22.49
C SER A 36 -2.62 9.86 -21.97
N THR A 37 -2.28 9.92 -20.68
CA THR A 37 -1.70 11.10 -20.04
C THR A 37 -0.33 11.41 -20.63
N ALA A 38 0.50 10.38 -20.80
CA ALA A 38 1.83 10.54 -21.37
C ALA A 38 1.80 11.04 -22.82
N LEU A 39 0.88 10.53 -23.64
CA LEU A 39 0.64 11.02 -25.00
C LEU A 39 0.12 12.46 -25.01
N ALA A 40 -0.74 12.84 -24.07
CA ALA A 40 -1.24 14.21 -23.97
C ALA A 40 -0.11 15.21 -23.65
N VAL A 41 0.74 14.88 -22.66
CA VAL A 41 1.92 15.68 -22.28
C VAL A 41 2.92 15.77 -23.44
N ALA A 42 3.05 14.71 -24.24
CA ALA A 42 3.87 14.69 -25.46
C ALA A 42 3.38 15.62 -26.58
N GLY A 43 2.13 16.11 -26.50
CA GLY A 43 1.46 16.79 -27.59
C GLY A 43 0.84 15.86 -28.66
N PHE A 44 0.55 14.60 -28.33
CA PHE A 44 -0.18 13.64 -29.19
C PHE A 44 -1.61 13.34 -28.71
N GLY A 45 -2.10 14.01 -27.65
CA GLY A 45 -3.42 13.75 -27.07
C GLY A 45 -4.61 14.00 -28.02
N ASP A 46 -4.39 14.79 -29.07
CA ASP A 46 -5.36 15.10 -30.13
C ASP A 46 -5.54 13.99 -31.19
N LEU A 47 -4.67 12.98 -31.19
CA LEU A 47 -4.72 11.83 -32.11
C LEU A 47 -5.65 10.69 -31.65
N ARG A 48 -6.24 10.81 -30.46
CA ARG A 48 -7.14 9.79 -29.89
C ARG A 48 -8.52 9.82 -30.54
N GLU A 49 -9.23 8.69 -30.48
CA GLU A 49 -10.62 8.61 -30.93
C GLU A 49 -11.50 9.71 -30.29
N GLY A 50 -12.37 10.30 -31.11
CA GLY A 50 -13.24 11.40 -30.70
C GLY A 50 -12.53 12.75 -30.53
N LYS A 51 -11.26 12.88 -30.92
CA LYS A 51 -10.51 14.15 -30.90
C LYS A 51 -10.28 14.73 -32.29
N ARG A 52 -9.95 16.02 -32.33
CA ARG A 52 -9.87 16.85 -33.55
C ARG A 52 -8.97 16.27 -34.65
N ASN A 53 -7.89 15.58 -34.30
CA ASN A 53 -6.91 15.07 -35.26
C ASN A 53 -6.82 13.53 -35.22
N ALA A 54 -7.87 12.86 -34.73
CA ALA A 54 -7.96 11.40 -34.69
C ALA A 54 -7.87 10.76 -36.07
N LYS A 55 -8.45 11.44 -37.07
CA LYS A 55 -8.43 11.06 -38.48
C LYS A 55 -7.95 12.24 -39.31
N TYR A 56 -7.31 11.96 -40.43
CA TYR A 56 -6.97 12.99 -41.39
C TYR A 56 -8.24 13.43 -42.14
N GLU A 57 -8.54 14.73 -42.06
CA GLU A 57 -9.61 15.36 -42.84
C GLU A 57 -9.00 16.24 -43.94
N GLU A 58 -9.36 15.93 -45.18
CA GLU A 58 -8.98 16.73 -46.34
C GLU A 58 -9.82 18.02 -46.34
N ARG A 59 -9.18 19.19 -46.30
CA ARG A 59 -9.90 20.47 -46.40
C ARG A 59 -10.03 20.89 -47.85
N GLU A 60 -11.25 21.25 -48.23
CA GLU A 60 -11.56 21.87 -49.52
C GLU A 60 -10.78 23.19 -49.69
N GLY A 61 -10.27 23.43 -50.90
CA GLY A 61 -9.54 24.65 -51.26
C GLY A 61 -8.02 24.64 -50.98
N LEU A 62 -7.44 23.53 -50.51
CA LEU A 62 -5.99 23.36 -50.44
C LEU A 62 -5.42 22.91 -51.78
N SER A 63 -4.30 23.52 -52.19
CA SER A 63 -3.45 22.97 -53.27
C SER A 63 -2.99 21.55 -52.92
N ALA A 64 -2.89 20.68 -53.93
CA ALA A 64 -2.49 19.28 -53.79
C ALA A 64 -1.20 19.11 -52.97
N ASP A 65 -0.19 19.96 -53.20
CA ASP A 65 1.09 19.92 -52.45
C ASP A 65 0.91 20.24 -50.96
N LYS A 66 0.03 21.20 -50.63
CA LYS A 66 -0.26 21.57 -49.23
C LYS A 66 -1.05 20.46 -48.53
N ALA A 67 -1.98 19.82 -49.23
CA ALA A 67 -2.72 18.67 -48.72
C ALA A 67 -1.77 17.48 -48.45
N PHE A 68 -0.89 17.17 -49.42
CA PHE A 68 0.12 16.11 -49.29
C PHE A 68 1.02 16.32 -48.06
N ARG A 69 1.64 17.50 -47.93
CA ARG A 69 2.53 17.79 -46.78
C ARG A 69 1.81 17.73 -45.43
N LYS A 70 0.54 18.13 -45.37
CA LYS A 70 -0.26 18.03 -44.14
C LYS A 70 -0.56 16.58 -43.78
N LYS A 71 -0.92 15.76 -44.77
CA LYS A 71 -1.15 14.33 -44.59
C LYS A 71 0.11 13.62 -44.13
N GLU A 72 1.25 13.89 -44.77
CA GLU A 72 2.55 13.35 -44.40
C GLU A 72 2.93 13.73 -42.95
N LYS A 73 2.77 15.01 -42.58
CA LYS A 73 3.01 15.45 -41.20
C LYS A 73 2.09 14.79 -40.19
N TRP A 74 0.82 14.57 -40.54
CA TRP A 74 -0.13 13.86 -39.69
C TRP A 74 0.26 12.38 -39.53
N LEU A 75 0.61 11.69 -40.63
CA LEU A 75 1.10 10.30 -40.60
C LEU A 75 2.35 10.17 -39.75
N SER A 76 3.33 11.05 -39.93
CA SER A 76 4.56 11.05 -39.12
C SER A 76 4.28 11.23 -37.62
N ARG A 77 3.28 12.05 -37.25
CA ARG A 77 2.85 12.17 -35.84
C ARG A 77 2.21 10.88 -35.33
N GLN A 78 1.37 10.23 -36.14
CA GLN A 78 0.76 8.94 -35.79
C GLN A 78 1.84 7.87 -35.60
N ASP A 79 2.80 7.76 -36.51
CA ASP A 79 3.91 6.80 -36.43
C ASP A 79 4.70 6.96 -35.13
N VAL A 80 5.09 8.19 -34.80
CA VAL A 80 5.85 8.48 -33.57
C VAL A 80 5.03 8.12 -32.32
N ALA A 81 3.74 8.48 -32.29
CA ALA A 81 2.87 8.15 -31.16
C ALA A 81 2.65 6.63 -31.02
N CYS A 82 2.45 5.92 -32.12
CA CYS A 82 2.35 4.47 -32.16
C CYS A 82 3.65 3.79 -31.71
N CYS A 83 4.82 4.31 -32.06
CA CYS A 83 6.10 3.81 -31.55
C CYS A 83 6.19 3.92 -30.02
N PHE A 84 5.70 5.01 -29.41
CA PHE A 84 5.68 5.13 -27.95
C PHE A 84 4.75 4.10 -27.30
N ILE A 85 3.57 3.86 -27.89
CA ILE A 85 2.66 2.81 -27.44
C ILE A 85 3.35 1.44 -27.53
N LEU A 86 3.95 1.11 -28.67
CA LEU A 86 4.67 -0.16 -28.88
C LEU A 86 5.80 -0.36 -27.88
N GLN A 87 6.56 0.69 -27.53
CA GLN A 87 7.61 0.59 -26.51
C GLN A 87 7.07 0.11 -25.16
N ARG A 88 5.83 0.44 -24.82
CA ARG A 88 5.15 -0.03 -23.59
C ARG A 88 4.29 -1.26 -23.79
N CYS A 89 4.24 -1.83 -24.98
CA CYS A 89 3.63 -3.13 -25.22
C CYS A 89 4.62 -4.26 -24.93
N GLY A 90 4.15 -5.32 -24.27
CA GLY A 90 4.85 -6.59 -24.13
C GLY A 90 4.92 -7.35 -25.45
N THR A 91 5.55 -8.53 -25.42
CA THR A 91 5.76 -9.34 -26.64
C THR A 91 4.46 -9.71 -27.34
N GLU A 92 3.43 -10.09 -26.57
CA GLU A 92 2.12 -10.47 -27.10
C GLU A 92 1.37 -9.26 -27.68
N ALA A 93 1.29 -8.16 -26.91
CA ALA A 93 0.68 -6.91 -27.36
C ALA A 93 1.37 -6.36 -28.62
N ARG A 94 2.70 -6.41 -28.72
CA ARG A 94 3.43 -6.01 -29.93
C ARG A 94 3.12 -6.91 -31.10
N SER A 95 3.14 -8.24 -30.91
CA SER A 95 2.85 -9.18 -31.99
C SER A 95 1.47 -8.93 -32.58
N MET A 96 0.48 -8.59 -31.75
CA MET A 96 -0.88 -8.26 -32.17
C MET A 96 -0.96 -6.95 -32.97
N LEU A 97 -0.14 -5.96 -32.64
CA LEU A 97 -0.16 -4.64 -33.30
C LEU A 97 0.74 -4.58 -34.56
N GLU A 98 1.81 -5.38 -34.62
CA GLU A 98 2.78 -5.39 -35.71
C GLU A 98 2.46 -6.45 -36.78
N LYS A 99 1.81 -7.56 -36.42
CA LYS A 99 1.49 -8.66 -37.34
C LYS A 99 -0.02 -8.87 -37.40
N PRO A 100 -0.69 -8.42 -38.48
CA PRO A 100 -2.00 -8.97 -38.81
C PRO A 100 -1.86 -10.49 -38.99
N GLY A 101 -2.92 -11.26 -38.73
CA GLY A 101 -2.95 -12.68 -39.10
C GLY A 101 -2.58 -12.89 -40.57
N ARG A 102 -2.16 -14.11 -40.95
CA ARG A 102 -1.64 -14.45 -42.31
C ARG A 102 -2.53 -13.99 -43.50
N ASN A 103 -3.79 -13.64 -43.25
CA ASN A 103 -4.80 -13.23 -44.24
C ASN A 103 -5.42 -11.85 -43.95
N GLU A 104 -4.84 -11.04 -43.06
CA GLU A 104 -5.42 -9.75 -42.66
C GLU A 104 -4.68 -8.57 -43.28
N ALA A 105 -5.41 -7.49 -43.56
CA ALA A 105 -4.85 -6.25 -44.06
C ALA A 105 -3.85 -5.66 -43.05
N PRO A 106 -2.79 -4.98 -43.49
CA PRO A 106 -1.86 -4.30 -42.59
C PRO A 106 -2.62 -3.35 -41.65
N ILE A 107 -2.33 -3.48 -40.35
CA ILE A 107 -2.95 -2.64 -39.32
C ILE A 107 -2.54 -1.20 -39.60
N LYS A 108 -3.54 -0.32 -39.69
CA LYS A 108 -3.29 1.11 -39.87
C LYS A 108 -2.52 1.65 -38.67
N THR A 109 -1.41 2.35 -38.92
CA THR A 109 -0.63 3.03 -37.88
C THR A 109 -1.37 4.29 -37.42
N GLU A 110 -2.41 4.09 -36.64
CA GLU A 110 -3.20 5.16 -36.02
C GLU A 110 -3.36 4.85 -34.54
N VAL A 111 -3.12 5.86 -33.69
CA VAL A 111 -3.23 5.73 -32.23
C VAL A 111 -4.59 5.19 -31.81
N ALA A 112 -5.67 5.67 -32.42
CA ALA A 112 -7.02 5.18 -32.15
C ALA A 112 -7.18 3.68 -32.45
N VAL A 113 -6.61 3.19 -33.55
CA VAL A 113 -6.67 1.77 -33.94
C VAL A 113 -5.91 0.91 -32.94
N TYR A 114 -4.69 1.33 -32.56
CA TYR A 114 -3.88 0.60 -31.58
C TYR A 114 -4.58 0.52 -30.23
N MET A 115 -5.07 1.65 -29.72
CA MET A 115 -5.76 1.69 -28.42
C MET A 115 -7.02 0.83 -28.43
N ASN A 116 -7.79 0.82 -29.52
CA ASN A 116 -9.02 0.01 -29.62
C ASN A 116 -8.74 -1.49 -29.73
N LEU A 117 -7.68 -1.90 -30.43
CA LEU A 117 -7.26 -3.30 -30.48
C LEU A 117 -6.79 -3.79 -29.11
N LEU A 118 -5.96 -3.00 -28.44
CA LEU A 118 -5.51 -3.31 -27.10
C LEU A 118 -6.69 -3.36 -26.12
N GLU A 119 -7.66 -2.45 -26.25
CA GLU A 119 -8.87 -2.46 -25.42
C GLU A 119 -9.64 -3.77 -25.55
N LYS A 120 -9.89 -4.24 -26.77
CA LYS A 120 -10.59 -5.53 -26.96
C LYS A 120 -9.90 -6.71 -26.30
N HIS A 121 -8.56 -6.70 -26.24
CA HIS A 121 -7.78 -7.83 -25.74
C HIS A 121 -7.39 -7.74 -24.27
N TYR A 122 -7.30 -6.55 -23.70
CA TYR A 122 -6.87 -6.34 -22.32
C TYR A 122 -7.97 -5.75 -21.43
N HIS A 123 -9.08 -5.28 -22.00
CA HIS A 123 -10.21 -4.86 -21.20
C HIS A 123 -10.88 -6.08 -20.54
N PRO A 124 -11.12 -6.05 -19.22
CA PRO A 124 -11.66 -7.18 -18.49
C PRO A 124 -12.97 -7.71 -19.11
N LYS A 125 -13.92 -6.84 -19.45
CA LYS A 125 -15.23 -7.33 -19.93
C LYS A 125 -15.22 -7.93 -21.34
N GLU A 126 -14.19 -7.68 -22.15
CA GLU A 126 -14.19 -8.04 -23.58
C GLU A 126 -13.23 -9.20 -23.90
N SER A 127 -12.27 -9.50 -23.01
CA SER A 127 -11.25 -10.53 -23.21
C SER A 127 -11.37 -11.67 -22.20
N SER A 128 -11.75 -12.85 -22.67
CA SER A 128 -11.81 -14.06 -21.84
C SER A 128 -10.44 -14.46 -21.28
N VAL A 129 -9.36 -14.23 -22.04
CA VAL A 129 -7.99 -14.50 -21.59
C VAL A 129 -7.62 -13.58 -20.43
N TYR A 130 -7.90 -12.28 -20.57
CA TYR A 130 -7.64 -11.33 -19.49
C TYR A 130 -8.48 -11.66 -18.25
N MET A 131 -9.77 -11.95 -18.42
CA MET A 131 -10.65 -12.36 -17.31
C MET A 131 -10.09 -13.55 -16.57
N ASN A 132 -9.69 -14.61 -17.28
CA ASN A 132 -9.12 -15.79 -16.64
C ASN A 132 -7.85 -15.44 -15.85
N THR A 133 -6.94 -14.65 -16.43
CA THR A 133 -5.72 -14.27 -15.70
C THR A 133 -5.95 -13.33 -14.52
N LEU A 134 -6.96 -12.46 -14.59
CA LEU A 134 -7.36 -11.61 -13.48
C LEU A 134 -7.98 -12.47 -12.37
N ILE A 135 -8.86 -13.40 -12.73
CA ILE A 135 -9.45 -14.39 -11.82
C ILE A 135 -8.33 -15.20 -11.15
N ASP A 136 -7.38 -15.73 -11.92
CA ASP A 136 -6.24 -16.50 -11.40
C ASP A 136 -5.41 -15.68 -10.42
N ARG A 137 -5.11 -14.40 -10.74
CA ARG A 137 -4.38 -13.52 -9.82
C ARG A 137 -5.17 -13.26 -8.54
N LEU A 138 -6.45 -12.96 -8.65
CA LEU A 138 -7.28 -12.66 -7.48
C LEU A 138 -7.47 -13.91 -6.60
N TYR A 139 -7.63 -15.08 -7.21
CA TYR A 139 -7.62 -16.35 -6.49
C TYR A 139 -6.27 -16.61 -5.84
N PHE A 140 -5.15 -16.37 -6.54
CA PHE A 140 -3.82 -16.47 -5.95
C PHE A 140 -3.68 -15.50 -4.76
N ALA A 141 -4.14 -14.25 -4.89
CA ALA A 141 -4.12 -13.29 -3.79
C ALA A 141 -4.97 -13.77 -2.60
N PHE A 142 -6.12 -14.39 -2.83
CA PHE A 142 -6.96 -14.90 -1.75
C PHE A 142 -6.39 -16.19 -1.10
N PHE A 143 -5.96 -17.16 -1.91
CA PHE A 143 -5.53 -18.47 -1.42
C PHE A 143 -4.07 -18.50 -0.99
N ASN A 144 -3.20 -17.68 -1.57
CA ASN A 144 -1.75 -17.80 -1.38
C ASN A 144 -1.11 -16.64 -0.62
N THR A 145 -1.84 -15.56 -0.29
CA THR A 145 -1.30 -14.55 0.62
C THR A 145 -1.00 -15.19 1.98
N ARG A 146 0.23 -15.01 2.46
CA ARG A 146 0.67 -15.51 3.76
C ARG A 146 0.79 -14.37 4.75
N LEU A 147 0.68 -14.69 6.04
CA LEU A 147 0.94 -13.73 7.10
C LEU A 147 2.37 -13.17 7.02
N ASP A 148 3.34 -14.01 6.63
CA ASP A 148 4.76 -13.64 6.49
C ASP A 148 5.02 -12.58 5.39
N ASP A 149 4.09 -12.44 4.43
CA ASP A 149 4.16 -11.45 3.35
C ASP A 149 3.52 -10.09 3.76
N CYS A 150 3.14 -9.95 5.03
CA CYS A 150 2.45 -8.79 5.59
C CYS A 150 3.20 -8.26 6.82
N GLU A 151 3.05 -6.96 7.09
CA GLU A 151 3.66 -6.29 8.24
C GLU A 151 3.01 -6.74 9.56
N ASP A 152 1.69 -6.94 9.55
CA ASP A 152 0.93 -7.36 10.71
C ASP A 152 -0.34 -8.16 10.33
N VAL A 153 -1.03 -8.65 11.36
CA VAL A 153 -2.27 -9.42 11.21
C VAL A 153 -3.39 -8.59 10.57
N HIS A 154 -3.39 -7.27 10.79
CA HIS A 154 -4.42 -6.40 10.27
C HIS A 154 -4.30 -6.26 8.75
N GLU A 155 -3.10 -5.95 8.25
CA GLU A 155 -2.79 -5.88 6.82
C GLU A 155 -3.10 -7.22 6.12
N TYR A 156 -2.73 -8.34 6.75
CA TYR A 156 -3.05 -9.66 6.23
C TYR A 156 -4.56 -9.86 6.03
N GLY A 157 -5.37 -9.50 7.04
CA GLY A 157 -6.83 -9.56 6.94
C GLY A 157 -7.39 -8.66 5.83
N LEU A 158 -6.89 -7.43 5.73
CA LEU A 158 -7.34 -6.48 4.69
C LEU A 158 -7.00 -6.95 3.27
N LYS A 159 -5.83 -7.58 3.05
CA LYS A 159 -5.47 -8.14 1.74
C LYS A 159 -6.44 -9.25 1.31
N LEU A 160 -6.82 -10.14 2.24
CA LEU A 160 -7.79 -11.20 1.95
C LEU A 160 -9.19 -10.66 1.67
N GLU A 161 -9.65 -9.71 2.48
CA GLU A 161 -10.96 -9.07 2.29
C GLU A 161 -11.02 -8.32 0.96
N LYS A 162 -9.95 -7.59 0.62
CA LYS A 162 -9.84 -6.91 -0.67
C LYS A 162 -9.90 -7.91 -1.82
N ALA A 163 -9.13 -8.98 -1.79
CA ALA A 163 -9.14 -10.00 -2.85
C ALA A 163 -10.53 -10.64 -3.05
N ARG A 164 -11.24 -10.90 -1.94
CA ARG A 164 -12.64 -11.37 -1.98
C ARG A 164 -13.56 -10.36 -2.66
N ASN A 165 -13.48 -9.09 -2.25
CA ASN A 165 -14.35 -8.04 -2.79
C ASN A 165 -14.06 -7.79 -4.27
N ASP A 166 -12.79 -7.84 -4.67
CA ASP A 166 -12.37 -7.69 -6.06
C ASP A 166 -12.88 -8.85 -6.94
N LEU A 167 -12.94 -10.09 -6.41
CA LEU A 167 -13.55 -11.24 -7.09
C LEU A 167 -15.06 -11.05 -7.29
N GLU A 168 -15.78 -10.67 -6.24
CA GLU A 168 -17.24 -10.47 -6.31
C GLU A 168 -17.61 -9.26 -7.20
N ALA A 169 -16.77 -8.22 -7.21
CA ALA A 169 -16.92 -7.08 -8.09
C ALA A 169 -16.70 -7.44 -9.57
N LEU A 170 -15.88 -8.46 -9.84
CA LEU A 170 -15.64 -8.95 -11.20
C LEU A 170 -16.85 -9.69 -11.75
N ASP A 171 -17.37 -10.65 -10.98
CA ASP A 171 -18.61 -11.37 -11.29
C ASP A 171 -19.27 -11.93 -10.03
N LYS A 172 -20.60 -11.84 -9.93
CA LYS A 172 -21.36 -12.31 -8.76
C LYS A 172 -21.25 -13.82 -8.51
N SER A 173 -20.93 -14.62 -9.53
CA SER A 173 -20.71 -16.06 -9.38
C SER A 173 -19.41 -16.40 -8.64
N LEU A 174 -18.46 -15.45 -8.58
CA LEU A 174 -17.20 -15.60 -7.85
C LEU A 174 -17.33 -15.24 -6.36
N PHE A 175 -18.56 -15.16 -5.86
CA PHE A 175 -18.85 -14.88 -4.45
C PHE A 175 -18.14 -15.86 -3.52
N ILE A 176 -17.36 -15.31 -2.59
CA ILE A 176 -16.78 -16.06 -1.48
C ILE A 176 -17.59 -15.76 -0.21
N PRO A 177 -18.21 -16.76 0.44
CA PRO A 177 -18.92 -16.59 1.70
C PRO A 177 -18.00 -16.08 2.81
N GLU A 178 -18.54 -15.23 3.70
CA GLU A 178 -17.81 -14.71 4.87
C GLU A 178 -17.21 -15.82 5.76
N PRO A 179 -17.89 -16.95 6.05
CA PRO A 179 -17.28 -18.05 6.80
C PRO A 179 -16.02 -18.64 6.14
N MET A 180 -15.94 -18.63 4.81
CA MET A 180 -14.74 -19.08 4.09
C MET A 180 -13.59 -18.08 4.21
N LEU A 181 -13.88 -16.77 4.16
CA LEU A 181 -12.88 -15.74 4.44
C LEU A 181 -12.32 -15.88 5.86
N ILE A 182 -13.19 -16.09 6.85
CA ILE A 182 -12.78 -16.30 8.25
C ILE A 182 -11.94 -17.56 8.39
N ALA A 183 -12.38 -18.68 7.81
CA ALA A 183 -11.63 -19.93 7.86
C ALA A 183 -10.25 -19.78 7.21
N ARG A 184 -10.18 -19.13 6.04
CA ARG A 184 -8.92 -18.86 5.34
C ARG A 184 -7.96 -17.99 6.16
N PHE A 185 -8.49 -16.94 6.78
CA PHE A 185 -7.72 -16.05 7.65
C PHE A 185 -7.16 -16.78 8.88
N LEU A 186 -7.99 -17.55 9.59
CA LEU A 186 -7.56 -18.34 10.75
C LEU A 186 -6.53 -19.42 10.38
N ASP A 187 -6.67 -20.04 9.20
CA ASP A 187 -5.69 -20.99 8.69
C ASP A 187 -4.33 -20.33 8.43
N GLY A 188 -4.32 -19.11 7.91
CA GLY A 188 -3.08 -18.33 7.77
C GLY A 188 -2.36 -18.07 9.09
N LEU A 189 -3.12 -17.81 10.17
CA LEU A 189 -2.56 -17.61 11.51
C LEU A 189 -2.01 -18.90 12.12
N ARG A 190 -2.54 -20.07 11.74
CA ARG A 190 -2.14 -21.39 12.26
C ARG A 190 -0.66 -21.71 12.01
N HIS A 191 -0.07 -21.12 10.98
CA HIS A 191 1.35 -21.31 10.68
C HIS A 191 2.28 -20.60 11.68
N ASN A 192 1.78 -19.69 12.50
CA ASN A 192 2.54 -18.98 13.52
C ASN A 192 2.17 -19.50 14.93
N PRO A 193 3.08 -20.23 15.62
CA PRO A 193 2.82 -20.81 16.94
C PRO A 193 2.38 -19.81 18.01
N SER A 194 2.70 -18.52 17.83
CA SER A 194 2.26 -17.47 18.75
C SER A 194 0.75 -17.42 18.87
N PHE A 195 0.01 -17.79 17.81
CA PHE A 195 -1.45 -17.73 17.78
C PHE A 195 -2.16 -18.99 18.32
N ASP A 196 -1.46 -20.06 18.73
CA ASP A 196 -2.10 -21.31 19.14
C ASP A 196 -3.14 -21.13 20.25
N ILE A 197 -2.76 -20.39 21.31
CA ILE A 197 -3.66 -20.10 22.45
C ILE A 197 -4.88 -19.31 22.00
N PHE A 198 -4.67 -18.32 21.12
CA PHE A 198 -5.75 -17.52 20.54
C PHE A 198 -6.68 -18.39 19.70
N LEU A 199 -6.16 -19.21 18.80
CA LEU A 199 -6.94 -20.07 17.91
C LEU A 199 -7.80 -21.06 18.69
N THR A 200 -7.25 -21.70 19.73
CA THR A 200 -8.01 -22.59 20.62
C THR A 200 -9.12 -21.84 21.33
N SER A 201 -8.82 -20.72 21.99
CA SER A 201 -9.81 -19.95 22.74
C SER A 201 -10.90 -19.36 21.84
N PHE A 202 -10.52 -18.88 20.65
CA PHE A 202 -11.43 -18.32 19.66
C PHE A 202 -12.39 -19.39 19.13
N GLY A 203 -11.89 -20.57 18.76
CA GLY A 203 -12.70 -21.68 18.26
C GLY A 203 -13.67 -22.26 19.30
N MET A 204 -13.35 -22.18 20.58
CA MET A 204 -14.27 -22.59 21.66
C MET A 204 -15.39 -21.57 21.92
N SER A 205 -15.14 -20.28 21.67
CA SER A 205 -16.04 -19.18 22.05
C SER A 205 -16.85 -18.61 20.89
N ASN A 206 -16.51 -18.95 19.65
CA ASN A 206 -17.17 -18.42 18.45
C ASN A 206 -17.56 -19.54 17.50
N SER A 207 -18.75 -19.42 16.89
CA SER A 207 -19.19 -20.29 15.81
C SER A 207 -18.96 -19.61 14.46
N LEU A 208 -18.39 -20.33 13.48
CA LEU A 208 -18.16 -19.79 12.13
C LEU A 208 -19.44 -19.61 11.30
N ILE A 209 -20.45 -20.42 11.60
CA ILE A 209 -21.75 -20.38 10.95
C ILE A 209 -22.84 -20.12 11.98
N THR A 210 -23.91 -19.47 11.53
CA THR A 210 -25.11 -19.27 12.34
C THR A 210 -25.82 -20.60 12.54
N ILE A 211 -25.98 -21.02 13.79
CA ILE A 211 -26.76 -22.20 14.17
C ILE A 211 -28.19 -21.74 14.43
N ARG A 212 -29.15 -22.50 13.89
CA ARG A 212 -30.59 -22.25 14.03
C ARG A 212 -31.27 -23.45 14.68
N ASN A 213 -32.35 -23.20 15.41
CA ASN A 213 -33.21 -24.25 15.94
C ASN A 213 -34.12 -24.82 14.82
N ALA A 214 -34.92 -25.84 15.17
CA ALA A 214 -35.87 -26.47 14.25
C ALA A 214 -36.97 -25.52 13.73
N THR A 215 -37.22 -24.39 14.40
CA THR A 215 -38.18 -23.36 13.99
C THR A 215 -37.56 -22.27 13.11
N GLY A 216 -36.24 -22.30 12.88
CA GLY A 216 -35.51 -21.34 12.04
C GLY A 216 -34.93 -20.14 12.79
N ASP A 217 -35.17 -20.01 14.09
CA ASP A 217 -34.63 -18.96 14.94
C ASP A 217 -33.14 -19.18 15.21
N ILE A 218 -32.39 -18.08 15.31
CA ILE A 218 -30.94 -18.11 15.52
C ILE A 218 -30.65 -18.47 16.98
N THR A 219 -30.00 -19.60 17.22
CA THR A 219 -29.55 -20.04 18.54
C THR A 219 -28.13 -19.57 18.85
N THR A 220 -27.26 -19.59 17.84
CA THR A 220 -25.90 -19.07 17.95
C THR A 220 -25.56 -18.28 16.70
N PRO A 221 -25.33 -16.95 16.79
CA PRO A 221 -24.94 -16.17 15.62
C PRO A 221 -23.54 -16.56 15.14
N GLY A 222 -23.37 -16.64 13.82
CA GLY A 222 -22.05 -16.76 13.22
C GLY A 222 -21.19 -15.55 13.53
N VAL A 223 -19.89 -15.77 13.75
CA VAL A 223 -18.92 -14.70 13.94
C VAL A 223 -18.67 -13.99 12.62
N THR A 224 -18.50 -12.66 12.68
CA THR A 224 -18.16 -11.85 11.50
C THR A 224 -16.66 -11.75 11.31
N PHE A 225 -16.24 -11.45 10.08
CA PHE A 225 -14.84 -11.25 9.74
C PHE A 225 -14.24 -10.11 10.53
N LEU A 226 -14.93 -8.98 10.62
CA LEU A 226 -14.47 -7.82 11.40
C LEU A 226 -14.23 -8.15 12.88
N LYS A 227 -15.13 -8.93 13.51
CA LYS A 227 -14.95 -9.37 14.90
C LYS A 227 -13.73 -10.28 15.04
N THR A 228 -13.53 -11.18 14.07
CA THR A 228 -12.39 -12.09 14.04
C THR A 228 -11.08 -11.33 13.88
N LEU A 229 -11.02 -10.40 12.93
CA LEU A 229 -9.85 -9.57 12.65
C LEU A 229 -9.44 -8.77 13.87
N ARG A 230 -10.39 -8.07 14.52
CA ARG A 230 -10.12 -7.32 15.76
C ARG A 230 -9.56 -8.21 16.86
N ALA A 231 -10.18 -9.37 17.09
CA ALA A 231 -9.73 -10.30 18.14
C ALA A 231 -8.31 -10.83 17.87
N ALA A 232 -7.97 -11.09 16.59
CA ALA A 232 -6.64 -11.53 16.19
C ALA A 232 -5.59 -10.41 16.31
N THR A 233 -5.93 -9.18 15.93
CA THR A 233 -5.06 -8.00 16.12
C THR A 233 -4.82 -7.73 17.62
N ASP A 234 -5.84 -7.87 18.47
CA ASP A 234 -5.69 -7.75 19.92
C ASP A 234 -4.77 -8.85 20.48
N ALA A 235 -4.87 -10.08 19.96
CA ALA A 235 -3.99 -11.18 20.33
C ALA A 235 -2.53 -10.90 19.92
N GLU A 236 -2.32 -10.41 18.70
CA GLU A 236 -1.00 -9.99 18.21
C GLU A 236 -0.38 -8.91 19.10
N LEU A 237 -1.16 -7.90 19.49
CA LEU A 237 -0.70 -6.86 20.41
C LEU A 237 -0.29 -7.44 21.77
N ARG A 238 -1.10 -8.36 22.32
CA ARG A 238 -0.76 -9.06 23.57
C ARG A 238 0.52 -9.87 23.44
N PHE A 239 0.74 -10.54 22.31
CA PHE A 239 2.00 -11.24 22.05
C PHE A 239 3.18 -10.28 21.96
N LYS A 240 3.04 -9.14 21.26
CA LYS A 240 4.09 -8.12 21.16
C LYS A 240 4.42 -7.49 22.52
N LEU A 241 3.44 -7.33 23.42
CA LEU A 241 3.63 -6.81 24.78
C LEU A 241 4.21 -7.85 25.75
N ASN A 242 3.82 -9.12 25.61
CA ASN A 242 4.29 -10.22 26.45
C ASN A 242 5.58 -10.86 25.91
N ALA A 243 5.98 -10.54 24.68
CA ALA A 243 7.29 -10.87 24.15
C ALA A 243 8.32 -10.29 25.12
N PRO A 244 9.28 -11.10 25.60
CA PRO A 244 10.32 -10.58 26.46
C PRO A 244 10.99 -9.45 25.70
N THR A 245 10.78 -8.21 26.14
CA THR A 245 11.49 -7.08 25.58
C THR A 245 12.97 -7.38 25.76
N THR A 246 13.67 -7.71 24.67
CA THR A 246 15.11 -7.54 24.54
C THR A 246 15.43 -6.04 24.45
N SER A 247 14.81 -5.26 25.33
CA SER A 247 15.37 -4.02 25.82
C SER A 247 16.45 -4.44 26.81
N PRO A 248 17.72 -4.04 26.65
CA PRO A 248 18.70 -4.21 27.69
C PRO A 248 18.24 -3.36 28.87
N SER A 249 17.53 -4.00 29.79
CA SER A 249 17.29 -3.48 31.12
C SER A 249 18.61 -2.86 31.59
N ARG A 250 18.60 -1.55 31.83
CA ARG A 250 19.71 -0.79 32.45
C ARG A 250 19.87 -1.17 33.93
N ARG A 251 19.77 -2.46 34.24
CA ARG A 251 20.17 -3.11 35.47
C ARG A 251 20.86 -4.43 35.12
N ALA A 252 21.79 -4.39 34.17
CA ALA A 252 22.95 -5.27 34.27
C ALA A 252 23.66 -4.88 35.57
N ILE A 253 23.42 -5.68 36.61
CA ILE A 253 24.22 -5.69 37.83
C ILE A 253 25.68 -5.71 37.35
N CYS A 254 26.44 -4.65 37.68
CA CYS A 254 27.85 -4.54 37.31
C CYS A 254 28.61 -5.76 37.84
N SER A 255 28.82 -6.76 36.99
CA SER A 255 29.56 -7.99 37.30
C SER A 255 31.07 -7.76 37.38
N VAL A 256 31.53 -6.54 37.13
CA VAL A 256 32.94 -6.18 37.19
C VAL A 256 33.32 -5.88 38.64
N PHE A 257 33.94 -6.86 39.30
CA PHE A 257 34.56 -6.69 40.61
C PHE A 257 36.06 -6.42 40.45
N CYS A 258 36.59 -5.49 41.25
CA CYS A 258 38.02 -5.24 41.30
C CYS A 258 38.73 -6.37 42.06
N HIS A 259 39.72 -7.04 41.48
CA HIS A 259 40.44 -8.11 42.18
C HIS A 259 41.29 -7.60 43.36
N HIS A 260 41.64 -6.31 43.38
CA HIS A 260 42.46 -5.72 44.45
C HIS A 260 41.63 -5.24 45.66
N CYS A 261 40.55 -4.49 45.44
CA CYS A 261 39.72 -3.97 46.54
C CYS A 261 38.38 -4.70 46.73
N ARG A 262 38.07 -5.69 45.88
CA ARG A 262 36.84 -6.50 45.88
C ARG A 262 35.53 -5.72 45.83
N ALA A 263 35.58 -4.43 45.50
CA ALA A 263 34.39 -3.59 45.35
C ALA A 263 33.83 -3.70 43.92
N PRO A 264 32.49 -3.69 43.76
CA PRO A 264 31.85 -3.77 42.46
C PRO A 264 32.00 -2.47 41.66
N GLY A 265 31.85 -2.57 40.34
CA GLY A 265 31.71 -1.44 39.42
C GLY A 265 33.02 -0.89 38.82
N HIS A 266 34.17 -1.56 38.98
CA HIS A 266 35.43 -1.18 38.30
C HIS A 266 36.43 -2.34 38.23
N LYS A 267 37.38 -2.29 37.27
CA LYS A 267 38.47 -3.26 37.12
C LYS A 267 39.67 -2.91 38.02
N THR A 268 40.60 -3.84 38.20
CA THR A 268 41.82 -3.65 38.99
C THR A 268 42.67 -2.45 38.55
N ASP A 269 42.71 -2.17 37.24
CA ASP A 269 43.51 -1.06 36.68
C ASP A 269 42.92 0.32 36.99
N ASP A 270 41.62 0.39 37.28
CA ASP A 270 40.90 1.62 37.64
C ASP A 270 40.69 1.74 39.16
N CYS A 271 41.32 0.85 39.93
CA CYS A 271 41.16 0.83 41.38
C CYS A 271 41.85 2.03 42.03
N PHE A 272 41.07 2.90 42.66
CA PHE A 272 41.60 4.06 43.38
C PHE A 272 42.35 3.71 44.67
N ILE A 273 42.26 2.46 45.15
CA ILE A 273 43.08 1.97 46.26
C ILE A 273 44.48 1.61 45.76
N LYS A 274 44.58 0.95 44.60
CA LYS A 274 45.86 0.60 43.96
C LYS A 274 46.54 1.80 43.29
N TYR A 275 45.74 2.73 42.76
CA TYR A 275 46.18 3.92 42.02
C TYR A 275 45.55 5.21 42.60
N PRO A 276 46.01 5.69 43.77
CA PRO A 276 45.46 6.88 44.43
C PRO A 276 45.54 8.17 43.59
N GLU A 277 46.51 8.25 42.68
CA GLU A 277 46.72 9.36 41.75
C GLU A 277 45.56 9.51 40.76
N LYS A 278 44.97 8.40 40.29
CA LYS A 278 43.80 8.41 39.39
C LYS A 278 42.56 8.97 40.07
N ARG A 279 42.46 8.83 41.40
CA ARG A 279 41.36 9.39 42.20
C ARG A 279 41.32 10.91 42.14
N LYS A 280 42.49 11.57 42.16
CA LYS A 280 42.60 13.03 42.06
C LYS A 280 42.14 13.52 40.69
N PHE A 281 42.56 12.85 39.62
CA PHE A 281 42.14 13.16 38.25
C PHE A 281 40.63 12.98 38.06
N HIS A 282 40.05 11.88 38.58
CA HIS A 282 38.62 11.62 38.49
C HIS A 282 37.78 12.64 39.27
N LYS A 283 38.23 13.07 40.46
CA LYS A 283 37.59 14.17 41.21
C LYS A 283 37.62 15.49 40.44
N LYS A 284 38.75 15.87 39.83
CA LYS A 284 38.89 17.08 39.02
C LYS A 284 37.96 17.06 37.80
N LYS A 285 37.90 15.94 37.09
CA LYS A 285 37.01 15.75 35.92
C LYS A 285 35.52 15.78 36.31
N ARG A 286 35.17 15.23 37.47
CA ARG A 286 33.79 15.29 38.01
C ARG A 286 33.41 16.73 38.42
N ALA A 287 34.32 17.49 39.02
CA ALA A 287 34.11 18.89 39.36
C ALA A 287 33.88 19.74 38.09
N GLN A 288 34.69 19.55 37.04
CA GLN A 288 34.49 20.22 35.75
C GLN A 288 33.12 19.91 35.13
N ARG A 289 32.68 18.64 35.15
CA ARG A 289 31.34 18.25 34.64
C ARG A 289 30.19 18.86 35.45
N LYS A 290 30.34 18.99 36.78
CA LYS A 290 29.35 19.68 37.62
C LYS A 290 29.31 21.19 37.35
N GLY A 291 30.47 21.82 37.13
CA GLY A 291 30.54 23.23 36.71
C GLY A 291 29.84 23.48 35.37
N LEU A 292 30.04 22.60 34.37
CA LEU A 292 29.35 22.67 33.08
C LEU A 292 27.82 22.49 33.18
N LYS A 293 27.34 21.60 34.06
CA LYS A 293 25.90 21.43 34.31
C LYS A 293 25.27 22.60 35.06
N ALA A 294 26.01 23.26 35.95
CA ALA A 294 25.54 24.47 36.63
C ALA A 294 25.43 25.67 35.67
N GLY A 295 26.29 25.76 34.65
CA GLY A 295 26.22 26.81 33.62
C GLY A 295 25.07 26.64 32.61
N LEU A 296 24.56 25.42 32.43
CA LEU A 296 23.44 25.12 31.51
C LEU A 296 22.07 25.03 32.21
N GLY A 297 22.02 25.15 33.54
CA GLY A 297 20.78 25.09 34.34
C GLY A 297 20.08 26.44 34.56
N GLY A 298 20.58 27.53 33.99
CA GLY A 298 20.07 28.89 34.21
C GLY A 298 19.13 29.46 33.13
N MET A 299 18.82 28.72 32.05
CA MET A 299 18.00 29.24 30.93
C MET A 299 16.67 28.52 30.72
N ALA A 300 16.16 27.78 31.72
CA ALA A 300 14.88 27.10 31.64
C ALA A 300 14.00 27.41 32.86
N ALA A 301 13.70 28.69 33.08
CA ALA A 301 12.61 29.13 33.95
C ALA A 301 12.21 30.57 33.58
N GLN A 302 11.13 30.70 32.80
CA GLN A 302 10.15 31.80 32.74
C GLN A 302 9.59 31.92 31.32
N GLN A 303 8.47 31.25 31.06
CA GLN A 303 7.44 31.79 30.16
C GLN A 303 6.22 32.10 31.03
N PRO A 304 5.72 33.34 31.07
CA PRO A 304 4.49 33.68 31.80
C PRO A 304 3.25 33.13 31.07
N LEU A 305 2.26 32.73 31.87
CA LEU A 305 0.89 32.42 31.44
C LEU A 305 0.23 33.64 30.78
N PRO A 306 -0.58 33.47 29.72
CA PRO A 306 -1.51 34.49 29.28
C PRO A 306 -2.76 34.53 30.17
N GLU A 307 -3.18 35.76 30.49
CA GLU A 307 -4.26 36.12 31.39
C GLU A 307 -5.66 35.64 30.94
N ALA A 308 -6.51 35.39 31.94
CA ALA A 308 -7.89 34.99 31.80
C ALA A 308 -8.76 36.13 31.26
N GLY A 309 -9.50 35.85 30.18
CA GLY A 309 -10.64 36.63 29.70
C GLY A 309 -11.92 35.81 29.87
N SER A 310 -12.84 36.35 30.66
CA SER A 310 -14.13 35.84 31.11
C SER A 310 -15.09 35.39 29.99
N GLN A 311 -15.83 34.28 30.22
CA GLN A 311 -17.28 34.17 30.01
C GLN A 311 -17.84 32.84 30.58
N ASP A 312 -19.07 32.92 31.09
CA ASP A 312 -19.73 32.10 32.11
C ASP A 312 -19.98 30.60 31.80
N PRO A 313 -20.20 29.76 32.84
CA PRO A 313 -20.51 28.34 32.70
C PRO A 313 -22.00 28.11 32.37
N VAL A 314 -22.28 27.50 31.21
CA VAL A 314 -23.59 26.91 30.91
C VAL A 314 -23.57 25.43 31.28
N TYR A 315 -24.46 25.09 32.21
CA TYR A 315 -24.77 23.74 32.68
C TYR A 315 -25.10 22.76 31.53
N CYS A 316 -24.41 21.63 31.46
CA CYS A 316 -24.91 20.44 30.77
C CYS A 316 -25.50 19.48 31.81
N ILE A 317 -26.83 19.49 31.86
CA ILE A 317 -27.68 18.57 32.62
C ILE A 317 -27.53 17.17 31.99
N GLY A 318 -27.09 16.19 32.77
CA GLY A 318 -27.17 14.78 32.40
C GLY A 318 -28.60 14.24 32.59
N PRO A 319 -29.08 13.29 31.78
CA PRO A 319 -30.39 12.70 31.98
C PRO A 319 -30.39 11.80 33.23
N VAL A 320 -31.24 12.18 34.17
CA VAL A 320 -31.58 11.47 35.40
C VAL A 320 -32.51 10.30 35.06
N TRP A 321 -32.16 9.14 35.61
CA TRP A 321 -33.03 7.98 35.74
C TRP A 321 -34.28 8.31 36.55
N THR A 322 -35.47 8.04 36.00
CA THR A 322 -36.70 7.90 36.79
C THR A 322 -37.30 6.54 36.49
N GLY A 323 -37.20 5.64 37.46
CA GLY A 323 -38.06 4.47 37.54
C GLY A 323 -39.43 4.92 38.06
N GLU A 324 -40.49 4.37 37.48
CA GLU A 324 -41.82 4.34 38.09
C GLU A 324 -42.31 2.89 38.19
N LEU A 325 -42.81 2.62 39.39
CA LEU A 325 -43.47 1.42 39.85
C LEU A 325 -44.97 1.49 39.51
N GLY A 326 -45.50 0.37 38.99
CA GLY A 326 -46.85 -0.12 39.25
C GLY A 326 -47.95 0.32 38.28
N PRO A 327 -49.12 -0.35 38.30
CA PRO A 327 -49.54 -1.42 39.22
C PRO A 327 -49.24 -2.86 38.77
#